data_AF-A0A382QLY0-F1
#
_entry.id   AF-A0A382QLY0-F1
#
_cell.length_a   1.000
_cell.length_b   1.000
_cell.length_c   1.000
_cell.angle_alpha   90.00
_cell.angle_beta   90.00
_cell.angle_gamma   90.00
#
_symmetry.space_group_name_H-M   'P 1'
#
loop_
_entity.id
_entity.type
_entity.pdbx_description
1 polymer ?
#
loop_
_entity_poly.entity_id
_entity_poly.type
_entity_poly.pdbx_seq_one_letter_code
_entity_poly.pdbx_strand_id
1 'polypeptide(L)' 'MDSVDKVNKLSKSDFISIFGNVFEKTDWIAEKAYALKPFNNFQELFSKMMEIFENSKKEKHIEILNAHPHLAVEKKLTE' A
#
# COMPACT_ATOMS: atom_id res chain seq x y z
N MET A 1 4.41 -23.82 -4.41
CA MET A 1 4.55 -22.62 -5.25
C MET A 1 4.22 -21.47 -4.35
N ASP A 2 5.26 -20.82 -3.83
CA ASP A 2 5.08 -19.84 -2.77
C ASP A 2 4.29 -18.66 -3.32
N SER A 3 3.32 -18.19 -2.54
CA SER A 3 2.42 -17.13 -2.97
C SER A 3 3.18 -15.84 -3.36
N VAL A 4 4.43 -15.67 -2.92
CA VAL A 4 5.33 -14.58 -3.34
C VAL A 4 5.84 -14.73 -4.78
N ASP A 5 6.03 -15.95 -5.29
CA ASP A 5 6.45 -16.18 -6.68
C ASP A 5 5.40 -15.67 -7.67
N LYS A 6 4.12 -15.79 -7.29
CA LYS A 6 3.02 -15.23 -8.07
C LYS A 6 3.11 -13.70 -8.09
N VAL A 7 3.36 -13.07 -6.95
CA VAL A 7 3.54 -11.62 -6.83
C VAL A 7 4.72 -11.13 -7.68
N ASN A 8 5.83 -11.87 -7.67
CA ASN A 8 7.02 -11.51 -8.45
C ASN A 8 6.76 -11.49 -9.96
N LYS A 9 5.85 -12.36 -10.44
CA LYS A 9 5.46 -12.49 -11.84
C LYS A 9 4.33 -11.55 -12.27
N LEU A 10 3.71 -10.80 -11.35
CA LEU A 10 2.66 -9.85 -11.71
C LEU A 10 3.20 -8.76 -12.63
N SER A 11 2.37 -8.33 -13.58
CA SER A 11 2.60 -7.12 -14.35
C SER A 11 2.49 -5.88 -13.45
N LYS A 12 2.99 -4.73 -13.93
CA LYS A 12 2.90 -3.47 -13.16
C LYS A 12 1.45 -3.12 -12.85
N SER A 13 0.54 -3.24 -13.83
CA SER A 13 -0.89 -2.95 -13.64
C SER A 13 -1.54 -3.87 -12.63
N ASP A 14 -1.27 -5.18 -12.69
CA ASP A 14 -1.89 -6.14 -11.77
C ASP A 14 -1.37 -5.93 -10.34
N PHE A 15 -0.07 -5.67 -10.21
CA PHE A 15 0.53 -5.38 -8.91
C PHE A 15 -0.08 -4.13 -8.27
N ILE A 16 -0.22 -3.03 -9.03
CA ILE A 16 -0.84 -1.81 -8.52
C ILE A 16 -2.33 -2.03 -8.26
N SER A 17 -3.03 -2.80 -9.08
CA SER A 17 -4.44 -3.11 -8.83
C SER A 17 -4.65 -3.90 -7.53
N ILE A 18 -3.69 -4.75 -7.14
CA ILE A 18 -3.77 -5.57 -5.93
C ILE A 18 -3.26 -4.79 -4.70
N PHE A 19 -2.13 -4.09 -4.82
CA PHE A 19 -1.42 -3.47 -3.69
C PHE A 19 -1.56 -1.94 -3.62
N GLY A 20 -2.10 -1.29 -4.65
CA GLY A 20 -2.21 0.17 -4.74
C GLY A 20 -3.22 0.79 -3.78
N ASN A 21 -4.04 -0.02 -3.12
CA ASN A 21 -4.93 0.44 -2.05
C ASN A 21 -4.51 -0.04 -0.65
N VAL A 22 -3.32 -0.61 -0.50
CA VAL A 22 -2.76 -0.93 0.84
C VAL A 22 -2.59 0.35 1.65
N PHE A 23 -2.19 1.43 0.97
CA PHE A 23 -2.26 2.79 1.50
C PHE A 23 -3.45 3.47 0.86
N GLU A 24 -4.35 4.00 1.68
CA GLU A 24 -5.61 4.58 1.23
C GLU A 24 -5.37 5.67 0.17
N LYS A 25 -6.03 5.54 -0.99
CA LYS A 25 -5.91 6.44 -2.16
C LYS A 25 -4.47 6.74 -2.59
N THR A 26 -3.56 5.79 -2.37
CA THR A 26 -2.13 5.99 -2.56
C THR A 26 -1.49 4.82 -3.34
N ASP A 27 -1.41 4.98 -4.65
CA ASP A 27 -0.85 3.99 -5.57
C ASP A 27 0.68 4.08 -5.70
N TRP A 28 1.27 5.27 -5.51
CA TRP A 28 2.70 5.52 -5.73
C TRP A 28 3.62 4.67 -4.85
N ILE A 29 3.16 4.22 -3.68
CA ILE A 29 3.93 3.29 -2.84
C ILE A 29 4.02 1.91 -3.50
N ALA A 30 2.89 1.40 -4.02
CA ALA A 30 2.86 0.15 -4.76
C ALA A 30 3.67 0.25 -6.07
N GLU A 31 3.62 1.40 -6.75
CA GLU A 31 4.45 1.63 -7.95
C GLU A 31 5.94 1.55 -7.65
N LYS A 32 6.40 2.19 -6.56
CA LYS A 32 7.80 2.15 -6.14
C LYS A 32 8.21 0.77 -5.66
N ALA A 33 7.34 0.09 -4.90
CA ALA A 33 7.60 -1.27 -4.45
C ALA A 33 7.74 -2.23 -5.63
N TYR A 34 6.94 -2.09 -6.69
CA TYR A 34 7.04 -2.92 -7.89
C TYR A 34 8.45 -2.92 -8.52
N ALA A 35 9.14 -1.78 -8.48
CA ALA A 35 10.50 -1.64 -9.00
C ALA A 35 11.58 -2.36 -8.15
N LEU A 36 11.22 -2.80 -6.94
CA LEU A 36 12.12 -3.50 -6.00
C LEU A 36 12.02 -5.02 -6.09
N LYS A 37 11.16 -5.55 -6.96
CA LYS A 37 11.10 -6.99 -7.26
C LYS A 37 12.46 -7.51 -7.74
N PRO A 38 12.82 -8.77 -7.47
CA PRO A 38 11.99 -9.80 -6.82
C PRO A 38 12.03 -9.73 -5.28
N PHE A 39 10.95 -10.21 -4.65
CA PHE A 39 10.85 -10.39 -3.21
C PHE A 39 11.03 -11.86 -2.84
N ASN A 40 11.75 -12.15 -1.76
CA ASN A 40 11.96 -13.50 -1.25
C ASN A 40 10.76 -14.01 -0.45
N ASN A 41 10.00 -13.13 0.20
CA ASN A 41 8.78 -13.45 0.94
C ASN A 41 7.87 -12.21 1.11
N PHE A 42 6.67 -12.40 1.64
CA PHE A 42 5.74 -11.28 1.90
C PHE A 42 6.24 -10.28 2.94
N GLN A 43 7.07 -10.72 3.88
CA GLN A 43 7.60 -9.85 4.91
C GLN A 43 8.58 -8.84 4.30
N GLU A 44 9.37 -9.25 3.31
CA GLU A 44 10.22 -8.36 2.52
C GLU A 44 9.39 -7.36 1.70
N LEU A 45 8.33 -7.80 1.04
CA LEU A 45 7.40 -6.90 0.34
C LEU A 45 6.84 -5.83 1.29
N PHE A 46 6.36 -6.25 2.47
CA PHE A 46 5.85 -5.34 3.50
C PHE A 46 6.92 -4.37 3.98
N SER A 47 8.12 -4.87 4.33
CA SER A 47 9.24 -4.02 4.77
C SER A 47 9.63 -3.00 3.71
N LYS A 48 9.64 -3.36 2.43
CA LYS A 48 9.93 -2.43 1.33
C LYS A 48 8.87 -1.35 1.17
N MET A 49 7.59 -1.71 1.27
CA MET A 49 6.50 -0.72 1.26
C MET A 49 6.59 0.25 2.45
N MET A 50 6.90 -0.26 3.65
CA MET A 50 7.11 0.57 4.83
C MET A 50 8.33 1.47 4.70
N GLU A 51 9.46 0.96 4.19
CA GLU A 51 10.67 1.75 3.94
C GLU A 51 10.39 2.91 2.95
N ILE A 52 9.61 2.66 1.90
CA ILE A 52 9.18 3.70 0.95
C ILE A 52 8.30 4.75 1.63
N PHE A 53 7.39 4.31 2.50
CA PHE A 53 6.53 5.21 3.27
C PHE A 53 7.37 6.06 4.23
N GLU A 54 8.19 5.46 5.08
CA GLU A 54 9.02 6.15 6.08
C GLU A 54 10.02 7.14 5.47
N ASN A 55 10.63 6.79 4.34
CA ASN A 55 11.55 7.68 3.61
C ASN A 55 10.83 8.75 2.77
N SER A 56 9.49 8.75 2.72
CA SER A 56 8.74 9.80 2.03
C SER A 56 8.67 11.07 2.88
N LYS A 57 8.42 12.20 2.22
CA LYS A 57 8.36 13.48 2.91
C LYS A 57 7.13 13.55 3.81
N LYS A 58 7.21 14.36 4.86
CA LYS A 58 6.10 14.59 5.81
C LYS A 58 4.80 14.99 5.11
N GLU A 59 4.86 15.75 4.02
CA GLU A 59 3.67 16.15 3.26
C GLU A 59 2.93 14.94 2.67
N LYS A 60 3.68 13.90 2.25
CA LYS A 60 3.10 12.65 1.74
C LYS A 60 2.47 11.80 2.83
N HIS A 61 3.04 11.79 4.03
CA HIS A 61 2.38 11.17 5.19
C HIS A 61 1.05 11.85 5.51
N ILE A 62 1.03 13.19 5.51
CA ILE A 62 -0.19 13.96 5.77
C ILE A 62 -1.24 13.72 4.68
N GLU A 63 -0.84 13.64 3.41
CA GLU A 63 -1.74 13.33 2.30
C GLU A 63 -2.43 11.98 2.50
N ILE A 64 -1.69 10.94 2.88
CA ILE A 64 -2.23 9.61 3.20
C ILE A 64 -3.18 9.70 4.40
N LEU A 65 -2.77 10.37 5.48
CA LEU A 65 -3.60 10.53 6.68
C LEU A 65 -4.93 11.24 6.39
N ASN A 66 -4.90 12.29 5.56
CA ASN A 66 -6.09 13.03 5.15
C ASN A 66 -6.95 12.29 4.12
N ALA A 67 -6.38 11.31 3.40
CA ALA A 67 -7.11 10.48 2.47
C ALA A 67 -8.06 9.50 3.18
N HIS A 68 -7.74 9.12 4.43
CA HIS A 68 -8.57 8.25 5.23
C HIS A 68 -9.95 8.86 5.47
N PRO A 69 -11.04 8.11 5.26
CA PRO A 69 -12.36 8.57 5.63
C PRO A 69 -12.40 8.85 7.13
N HIS A 70 -13.12 9.92 7.51
CA HIS A 70 -13.32 10.22 8.92
C HIS A 70 -13.85 8.98 9.65
N LEU A 71 -13.17 8.61 10.73
CA LEU A 71 -13.58 7.58 11.70
C LEU A 71 -14.75 8.09 12.55
N ALA A 72 -15.87 8.41 11.90
CA ALA A 72 -17.16 8.63 12.49
C ALA A 72 -18.20 8.74 11.36
N VAL A 73 -18.83 7.62 11.03
CA VAL A 73 -20.29 7.72 10.97
C VAL A 73 -20.66 7.79 12.44
N GLU A 74 -21.04 8.97 12.94
CA GLU A 74 -22.00 9.00 14.04
C GLU A 74 -23.20 8.22 13.53
N LYS A 75 -23.19 6.91 13.75
CA LYS A 75 -24.39 6.12 13.63
C LYS A 75 -25.22 6.68 14.77
N LYS A 76 -26.11 7.63 14.46
CA LYS A 76 -27.20 8.00 15.37
C LYS A 76 -27.79 6.67 15.80
N LEU A 77 -27.46 6.25 17.01
CA LEU A 77 -28.25 5.29 17.75
C LEU A 77 -29.53 6.07 17.98
N THR A 78 -30.50 5.86 17.10
CA THR A 78 -31.89 6.24 17.33
C THR A 78 -32.28 5.74 18.71
N GLU A 79 -32.81 6.63 19.55
CA GLU A 79 -34.26 6.77 19.79
C GLU A 79 -34.60 8.27 19.91
#